data_AF-A0A379TYD3-F1
#
_entry.id   AF-A0A379TYD3-F1
#
_cell.length_a   1.000
_cell.length_b   1.000
_cell.length_c   1.000
_cell.angle_alpha   90.00
_cell.angle_beta   90.00
_cell.angle_gamma   90.00
#
_symmetry.space_group_name_H-M   'P 1'
#
loop_
_entity.id
_entity.type
_entity.pdbx_description
1 polymer ?
#
loop_
_entity_poly.entity_id
_entity_poly.type
_entity_poly.pdbx_seq_one_letter_code
_entity_poly.pdbx_strand_id
1 'polypeptide(L)'
;MHDIIKFSHGKGHVPMAESNEERGVKDLINKGIAKVDPSRPFEYTAMNVIRHGPQVNFVPYMWEHEHDKVVKDNGYLGVVARPGPFPVAMVHQGEWTVFDNSKELFNFYKSTNTPLPEHWSQDFVDRGKGMVATPRHAELLDKRRNMH
;
A
#
# COMPACT_ATOMS: atom_id res chain seq x y z
N MET A 1 8.64 1.77 2.18
CA MET A 1 7.17 1.83 2.22
C MET A 1 6.77 3.26 1.91
N HIS A 2 5.84 3.46 0.98
CA HIS A 2 5.12 4.74 0.85
C HIS A 2 3.63 4.45 0.77
N ASP A 3 2.84 5.40 1.22
CA ASP A 3 1.39 5.35 1.18
C ASP A 3 0.84 6.63 0.55
N ILE A 4 -0.37 6.56 0.02
CA ILE A 4 -1.05 7.67 -0.64
C ILE A 4 -2.48 7.71 -0.12
N ILE A 5 -2.82 8.78 0.59
CA ILE A 5 -4.18 9.10 0.97
C ILE A 5 -4.55 10.41 0.30
N LYS A 6 -5.63 10.39 -0.48
CA LYS A 6 -6.22 11.60 -1.05
C LYS A 6 -7.36 12.06 -0.16
N PHE A 7 -7.41 13.36 0.09
CA PHE A 7 -8.48 13.97 0.87
C PHE A 7 -9.46 14.71 -0.04
N SER A 8 -10.75 14.46 0.14
CA SER A 8 -11.82 15.21 -0.51
C SER A 8 -12.98 15.39 0.46
N HIS A 9 -13.54 16.61 0.54
CA HIS A 9 -14.69 16.93 1.40
C HIS A 9 -14.55 16.45 2.87
N GLY A 10 -13.35 16.56 3.45
CA GLY A 10 -13.09 16.15 4.84
C GLY A 10 -13.01 14.63 5.06
N LYS A 11 -12.94 13.83 3.99
CA LYS A 11 -12.76 12.38 4.03
C LYS A 11 -11.51 11.98 3.27
N GLY A 12 -10.67 11.17 3.90
CA GLY A 12 -9.56 10.52 3.21
C GLY A 12 -9.98 9.24 2.51
N HIS A 13 -9.35 8.94 1.38
CA HIS A 13 -9.43 7.64 0.74
C HIS A 13 -8.09 7.29 0.08
N VAL A 14 -7.81 6.00 0.02
CA VAL A 14 -6.66 5.50 -0.75
C VAL A 14 -7.11 5.40 -2.22
N PRO A 15 -6.39 6.02 -3.18
CA PRO A 15 -6.68 5.84 -4.60
C PRO A 15 -6.59 4.37 -4.99
N MET A 16 -7.50 3.92 -5.86
CA MET A 16 -7.46 2.55 -6.39
C MET A 16 -6.16 2.31 -7.16
N ALA A 17 -5.60 1.10 -7.04
CA ALA A 17 -4.40 0.71 -7.75
C ALA A 17 -4.55 0.93 -9.26
N GLU A 18 -3.49 1.42 -9.92
CA GLU A 18 -3.46 1.70 -11.37
C GLU A 18 -4.50 2.72 -11.88
N SER A 19 -5.23 3.38 -10.98
CA SER A 19 -6.20 4.40 -11.35
C SER A 19 -5.53 5.69 -11.84
N ASN A 20 -6.26 6.47 -12.66
CA ASN A 20 -5.84 7.81 -13.04
C ASN A 20 -5.64 8.73 -11.83
N GLU A 21 -6.35 8.48 -10.73
CA GLU A 21 -6.19 9.22 -9.49
C GLU A 21 -4.86 8.91 -8.81
N GLU A 22 -4.49 7.63 -8.70
CA GLU A 22 -3.18 7.21 -8.18
C GLU A 22 -2.05 7.80 -9.05
N ARG A 23 -2.16 7.67 -10.38
CA ARG A 23 -1.20 8.21 -11.33
C ARG A 23 -1.05 9.72 -11.18
N GLY A 24 -2.17 10.44 -11.06
CA GLY A 24 -2.16 11.90 -10.87
C GLY A 24 -1.44 12.33 -9.60
N VAL A 25 -1.64 11.63 -8.47
CA VAL A 25 -0.93 11.94 -7.22
C VAL A 25 0.57 11.66 -7.35
N LYS A 26 0.95 10.51 -7.92
CA LYS A 26 2.37 10.15 -8.16
C LYS A 26 3.05 11.20 -9.05
N ASP A 27 2.38 11.64 -10.10
CA ASP A 27 2.91 12.66 -11.02
C ASP A 27 3.11 14.01 -10.34
N LEU A 28 2.18 14.45 -9.51
CA LEU A 28 2.31 15.71 -8.77
C LEU A 28 3.51 15.68 -7.83
N ILE A 29 3.73 14.57 -7.13
CA ILE A 29 4.88 14.40 -6.22
C ILE A 29 6.18 14.41 -7.02
N ASN A 30 6.29 13.60 -8.08
CA ASN A 30 7.51 13.54 -8.89
C ASN A 30 7.81 14.88 -9.60
N LYS A 31 6.78 15.61 -10.07
CA LYS A 31 6.95 16.97 -10.60
C LYS A 31 7.44 17.95 -9.53
N GLY A 32 6.93 17.83 -8.30
CA GLY A 32 7.41 18.62 -7.16
C GLY A 32 8.90 18.37 -6.88
N ILE A 33 9.31 17.10 -6.89
CA ILE A 33 10.70 16.68 -6.68
C ILE A 33 11.60 17.19 -7.82
N ALA A 34 11.19 17.01 -9.08
CA ALA A 34 11.98 17.46 -10.24
C ALA A 34 12.28 18.97 -10.24
N LYS A 35 11.42 19.79 -9.60
CA LYS A 35 11.67 21.24 -9.44
C LYS A 35 12.81 21.56 -8.47
N VAL A 36 13.04 20.72 -7.46
CA VAL A 36 14.05 20.95 -6.41
C VAL A 36 15.27 20.05 -6.57
N ASP A 37 15.16 18.97 -7.35
CA ASP A 37 16.22 18.01 -7.63
C ASP A 37 16.32 17.74 -9.14
N PRO A 38 17.15 18.50 -9.87
CA PRO A 38 17.35 18.34 -11.31
C PRO A 38 17.94 16.98 -11.72
N SER A 39 18.51 16.21 -10.78
CA SER A 39 19.04 14.86 -11.08
C SER A 39 17.93 13.81 -11.24
N ARG A 40 16.69 14.17 -10.88
CA ARG A 40 15.49 13.33 -10.98
C ARG A 40 14.42 14.00 -11.86
N PRO A 41 14.68 14.18 -13.17
CA PRO A 41 13.71 14.82 -14.07
C PRO A 41 12.46 13.97 -14.22
N PHE A 42 11.30 14.62 -14.22
CA PHE A 42 9.98 13.96 -14.23
C PHE A 42 9.76 13.08 -15.47
N GLU A 43 10.30 13.51 -16.61
CA GLU A 43 10.18 12.88 -17.92
C GLU A 43 10.91 11.53 -17.98
N TYR A 44 11.91 11.33 -17.12
CA TYR A 44 12.68 10.10 -17.05
C TYR A 44 12.12 9.20 -15.95
N THR A 45 11.11 8.40 -16.29
CA THR A 45 10.39 7.53 -15.34
C THR A 45 11.31 6.63 -14.49
N ALA A 46 12.46 6.23 -15.03
CA ALA A 46 13.45 5.44 -14.30
C ALA A 46 14.08 6.19 -13.11
N MET A 47 14.10 7.53 -13.17
CA MET A 47 14.66 8.43 -12.17
C MET A 47 13.60 8.98 -11.20
N ASN A 48 12.31 8.71 -11.44
CA ASN A 48 11.24 9.12 -10.55
C ASN A 48 11.36 8.44 -9.18
N VAL A 49 11.08 9.19 -8.12
CA VAL A 49 11.13 8.69 -6.73
C VAL A 49 9.94 7.78 -6.44
N ILE A 50 8.74 8.21 -6.83
CA ILE A 50 7.52 7.43 -6.64
C ILE A 50 7.22 6.68 -7.93
N ARG A 51 7.46 5.36 -7.94
CA ARG A 51 7.32 4.51 -9.15
C ARG A 51 6.12 3.58 -9.09
N HIS A 52 5.89 2.95 -7.95
CA HIS A 52 4.76 2.03 -7.73
C HIS A 52 3.62 2.70 -6.95
N GLY A 53 2.46 2.04 -6.93
CA GLY A 53 1.32 2.42 -6.08
C GLY A 53 1.64 2.31 -4.58
N PRO A 54 0.75 2.80 -3.71
CA PRO A 54 0.96 2.77 -2.28
C PRO A 54 0.94 1.33 -1.76
N GLN A 55 1.74 1.05 -0.73
CA GLN A 55 1.90 -0.32 -0.19
C GLN A 55 0.57 -0.93 0.27
N VAL A 56 -0.35 -0.09 0.74
CA VAL A 56 -1.70 -0.49 1.14
C VAL A 56 -2.52 -1.16 0.03
N ASN A 57 -2.19 -0.88 -1.23
CA ASN A 57 -2.86 -1.49 -2.39
C ASN A 57 -2.26 -2.85 -2.76
N PHE A 58 -1.18 -3.30 -2.11
CA PHE A 58 -0.48 -4.52 -2.51
C PHE A 58 -1.36 -5.76 -2.44
N VAL A 59 -2.02 -6.00 -1.31
CA VAL A 59 -2.90 -7.17 -1.14
C VAL A 59 -4.05 -7.19 -2.15
N PRO A 60 -4.87 -6.13 -2.31
CA PRO A 60 -5.95 -6.14 -3.29
C PRO A 60 -5.42 -6.24 -4.73
N TYR A 61 -4.34 -5.53 -5.08
CA TYR A 61 -3.75 -5.60 -6.42
C TYR A 61 -3.27 -7.00 -6.76
N MET A 62 -2.51 -7.64 -5.87
CA MET A 62 -2.00 -8.99 -6.08
C MET A 62 -3.13 -10.01 -6.24
N TRP A 63 -4.23 -9.83 -5.49
CA TRP A 63 -5.38 -10.72 -5.59
C TRP A 63 -6.16 -10.53 -6.90
N GLU A 64 -6.32 -9.29 -7.36
CA GLU A 64 -7.12 -8.97 -8.54
C GLU A 64 -6.35 -9.18 -9.85
N HIS A 65 -5.07 -8.83 -9.88
CA HIS A 65 -4.27 -8.77 -11.11
C HIS A 65 -3.15 -9.80 -11.18
N GLU A 66 -2.67 -10.32 -10.04
CA GLU A 66 -1.58 -11.30 -9.98
C GLU A 66 -1.99 -12.59 -9.25
N HIS A 67 -3.25 -12.99 -9.37
CA HIS A 67 -3.82 -14.10 -8.60
C HIS A 67 -3.06 -15.42 -8.75
N ASP A 68 -2.60 -15.74 -9.97
CA ASP A 68 -1.82 -16.97 -10.23
C ASP A 68 -0.50 -16.99 -9.45
N LYS A 69 0.12 -15.83 -9.27
CA LYS A 69 1.32 -15.69 -8.44
C LYS A 69 0.99 -15.89 -6.97
N VAL A 70 -0.12 -15.31 -6.48
CA VAL A 70 -0.58 -15.53 -5.10
C VAL A 70 -0.85 -17.01 -4.83
N VAL A 71 -1.47 -17.72 -5.77
CA VAL A 71 -1.72 -19.16 -5.67
C VAL A 71 -0.41 -19.95 -5.64
N LYS A 72 0.50 -19.66 -6.59
CA LYS A 72 1.81 -20.32 -6.70
C LYS A 72 2.65 -20.11 -5.44
N ASP A 73 2.70 -18.89 -4.93
CA ASP A 73 3.49 -18.52 -3.76
C ASP A 73 2.77 -18.80 -2.44
N ASN A 74 1.52 -19.31 -2.51
CA ASN A 74 0.66 -19.62 -1.36
C ASN A 74 0.35 -18.41 -0.45
N GLY A 75 0.32 -17.20 -1.00
CA GLY A 75 0.04 -15.97 -0.27
C GLY A 75 0.72 -14.74 -0.87
N TYR A 76 0.89 -13.73 -0.03
CA TYR A 76 1.53 -12.44 -0.29
C TYR A 76 2.86 -12.33 0.42
N LEU A 77 3.80 -11.57 -0.13
CA LEU A 77 5.06 -11.27 0.56
C LEU A 77 4.76 -10.46 1.84
N GLY A 78 5.00 -11.05 3.01
CA GLY A 78 4.53 -10.52 4.28
C GLY A 78 5.10 -9.15 4.67
N VAL A 79 6.34 -8.87 4.27
CA VAL A 79 6.99 -7.58 4.50
C VAL A 79 6.36 -6.43 3.70
N VAL A 80 5.59 -6.73 2.65
CA VAL A 80 4.87 -5.73 1.84
C VAL A 80 3.39 -5.69 2.21
N ALA A 81 2.79 -6.84 2.53
CA ALA A 81 1.37 -6.94 2.87
C ALA A 81 0.99 -6.24 4.20
N ARG A 82 1.94 -6.15 5.14
CA ARG A 82 1.72 -5.55 6.47
C ARG A 82 1.89 -4.01 6.42
N PRO A 83 1.31 -3.25 7.38
CA PRO A 83 1.37 -1.78 7.43
C PRO A 83 2.74 -1.19 7.80
N GLY A 84 3.81 -1.97 7.77
CA GLY A 84 5.16 -1.57 8.16
C GLY A 84 6.20 -2.06 7.14
N PRO A 85 7.49 -1.79 7.35
CA PRO A 85 8.14 -1.57 8.64
C PRO A 85 7.97 -0.14 9.20
N PHE A 86 7.96 -0.03 10.52
CA PHE A 86 7.99 1.25 11.25
C PHE A 86 9.42 1.58 11.69
N PRO A 87 9.77 2.87 11.88
CA PRO A 87 8.90 4.05 11.78
C PRO A 87 8.54 4.44 10.33
N VAL A 88 7.43 5.15 10.16
CA VAL A 88 7.01 5.74 8.87
C VAL A 88 6.82 7.25 8.99
N ALA A 89 7.33 8.00 8.02
CA ALA A 89 7.12 9.45 7.93
C ALA A 89 5.83 9.74 7.14
N MET A 90 5.01 10.64 7.67
CA MET A 90 3.76 11.10 7.06
C MET A 90 3.81 12.62 6.90
N VAL A 91 3.44 13.11 5.72
CA VAL A 91 3.20 14.54 5.47
C VAL A 91 1.72 14.76 5.23
N HIS A 92 1.09 15.59 6.05
CA HIS A 92 -0.31 15.95 5.92
C HIS A 92 -0.47 17.45 6.09
N GLN A 93 -1.07 18.13 5.10
CA GLN A 93 -1.29 19.58 5.12
C GLN A 93 -0.01 20.41 5.37
N GLY A 94 1.16 19.90 4.93
CA GLY A 94 2.45 20.55 5.10
C GLY A 94 3.18 20.19 6.39
N GLU A 95 2.52 19.51 7.33
CA GLU A 95 3.10 19.08 8.59
C GLU A 95 3.70 17.68 8.47
N TRP A 96 4.94 17.54 8.94
CA TRP A 96 5.64 16.27 9.00
C TRP A 96 5.44 15.61 10.36
N THR A 97 5.07 14.33 10.34
CA THR A 97 4.92 13.50 11.52
C THR A 97 5.62 12.16 11.30
N VAL A 98 6.06 11.54 12.40
CA VAL A 98 6.62 10.18 12.38
C VAL A 98 5.67 9.31 13.19
N PHE A 99 5.29 8.16 12.62
CA PHE A 99 4.56 7.13 13.34
C PHE A 99 5.50 5.98 13.65
N ASP A 100 5.67 5.68 14.94
CA ASP A 100 6.60 4.66 15.42
C ASP A 100 6.00 3.24 15.38
N ASN A 101 4.69 3.14 15.19
CA ASN A 101 3.97 1.88 15.22
C ASN A 101 2.64 1.97 14.45
N SER A 102 2.02 0.81 14.23
CA SER A 102 0.75 0.71 13.52
C SER A 102 -0.40 1.41 14.23
N LYS A 103 -0.38 1.48 15.57
CA LYS A 103 -1.44 2.16 16.33
C LYS A 103 -1.48 3.65 16.02
N GLU A 104 -0.33 4.31 15.92
CA GLU A 104 -0.24 5.72 15.55
C GLU A 104 -0.71 5.96 14.11
N LEU A 105 -0.26 5.13 13.17
CA LEU A 105 -0.75 5.17 11.79
C LEU A 105 -2.28 4.99 11.72
N PHE A 106 -2.83 4.02 12.45
CA PHE A 106 -4.27 3.73 12.43
C PHE A 106 -5.09 4.84 13.11
N ASN A 107 -4.53 5.47 14.14
CA ASN A 107 -5.11 6.67 14.74
C ASN A 107 -5.18 7.81 13.71
N PHE A 108 -4.15 7.98 12.88
CA PHE A 108 -4.16 8.97 11.80
C PHE A 108 -5.27 8.69 10.76
N TYR A 109 -5.43 7.43 10.33
CA TYR A 109 -6.54 7.04 9.46
C TYR A 109 -7.89 7.42 10.07
N LYS A 110 -8.09 7.08 11.35
CA LYS A 110 -9.33 7.39 12.07
C LYS A 110 -9.55 8.90 12.22
N SER A 111 -8.54 9.67 12.62
CA SER A 111 -8.66 11.12 12.84
C SER A 111 -8.95 11.90 11.57
N THR A 112 -8.54 11.36 10.42
CA THR A 112 -8.75 11.99 9.11
C THR A 112 -9.95 11.41 8.34
N ASN A 113 -10.80 10.64 9.03
CA ASN A 113 -11.97 9.97 8.46
C ASN A 113 -11.61 9.10 7.24
N THR A 114 -10.41 8.51 7.25
CA THR A 114 -9.90 7.61 6.21
C THR A 114 -10.24 6.17 6.60
N PRO A 115 -10.96 5.41 5.75
CA PRO A 115 -11.21 4.00 6.02
C PRO A 115 -9.91 3.21 6.14
N LEU A 116 -9.74 2.50 7.26
CA LEU A 116 -8.63 1.57 7.41
C LEU A 116 -8.88 0.35 6.51
N PRO A 117 -7.89 -0.09 5.71
CA PRO A 117 -8.02 -1.29 4.90
C PRO A 117 -8.23 -2.53 5.77
N GLU A 118 -9.21 -3.35 5.40
CA GLU A 118 -9.60 -4.56 6.14
C GLU A 118 -8.41 -5.51 6.40
N HIS A 119 -7.53 -5.67 5.40
CA HIS A 119 -6.37 -6.54 5.52
C HIS A 119 -5.30 -6.03 6.50
N TRP A 120 -5.34 -4.76 6.89
CA TRP A 120 -4.48 -4.20 7.95
C TRP A 120 -5.15 -4.18 9.32
N SER A 121 -6.47 -4.35 9.39
CA SER A 121 -7.23 -4.43 10.64
C SER A 121 -7.32 -5.85 11.21
N GLN A 122 -6.56 -6.80 10.68
CA GLN A 122 -6.61 -8.20 11.08
C GLN A 122 -5.24 -8.86 11.04
N ASP A 123 -5.09 -9.96 11.77
CA ASP A 123 -3.88 -10.77 11.71
C ASP A 123 -3.84 -11.60 10.43
N PHE A 124 -2.67 -11.60 9.80
CA PHE A 124 -2.39 -12.48 8.68
C PHE A 124 -2.09 -13.90 9.16
N VAL A 125 -2.55 -14.88 8.40
CA VAL A 125 -2.18 -16.29 8.53
C VAL A 125 -0.78 -16.48 7.91
N ASP A 126 0.15 -17.05 8.68
CA ASP A 126 1.47 -17.42 8.16
C ASP A 126 1.35 -18.59 7.16
N ARG A 127 2.01 -18.45 6.02
CA ARG A 127 2.00 -19.43 4.91
C ARG A 127 3.39 -20.01 4.64
N GLY A 128 4.37 -19.68 5.51
CA GLY A 128 5.75 -20.11 5.43
C GLY A 128 6.56 -19.32 4.40
N LYS A 129 7.90 -19.41 4.49
CA LYS A 129 8.84 -18.73 3.57
C LYS A 129 8.64 -17.21 3.44
N GLY A 130 8.16 -16.56 4.52
CA GLY A 130 7.86 -15.13 4.53
C GLY A 130 6.54 -14.75 3.82
N MET A 131 5.73 -15.74 3.44
CA MET A 131 4.44 -15.55 2.80
C MET A 131 3.33 -15.50 3.83
N VAL A 132 2.31 -14.69 3.56
CA VAL A 132 1.17 -14.48 4.44
C VAL A 132 -0.13 -14.42 3.65
N ALA A 133 -1.27 -14.74 4.25
CA ALA A 133 -2.58 -14.55 3.63
C ALA A 133 -3.57 -13.93 4.62
N THR A 134 -4.54 -13.17 4.12
CA THR A 134 -5.69 -12.81 4.96
C THR A 134 -6.43 -14.09 5.34
N PRO A 135 -7.16 -14.14 6.48
CA PRO A 135 -7.90 -15.34 6.87
C PRO A 135 -8.82 -15.85 5.74
N ARG A 136 -9.58 -14.94 5.11
CA ARG A 136 -10.44 -15.25 3.96
C ARG A 136 -9.66 -15.83 2.78
N HIS A 137 -8.51 -15.26 2.43
CA HIS A 137 -7.73 -15.76 1.29
C HIS A 137 -7.03 -17.08 1.60
N ALA A 138 -6.60 -17.31 2.85
CA ALA A 138 -6.05 -18.58 3.29
C ALA A 138 -7.06 -19.73 3.05
N GLU A 139 -8.31 -19.55 3.47
CA GLU A 139 -9.38 -20.54 3.24
C GLU A 139 -9.60 -20.85 1.75
N LEU A 140 -9.56 -19.82 0.89
CA LEU A 140 -9.72 -19.99 -0.56
C LEU A 140 -8.53 -20.72 -1.19
N LEU A 141 -7.31 -20.42 -0.73
CA LEU A 141 -6.10 -21.11 -1.19
C LEU A 141 -6.08 -22.57 -0.76
N ASP A 142 -6.50 -22.87 0.47
CA ASP A 142 -6.56 -24.24 1.00
C ASP A 142 -7.58 -25.10 0.26
N LYS A 143 -8.77 -24.54 -0.05
CA LYS A 143 -9.77 -25.22 -0.87
C LYS A 143 -9.24 -25.60 -2.25
N ARG A 144 -8.45 -24.72 -2.89
CA ARG A 144 -7.85 -25.01 -4.21
C ARG A 144 -6.83 -26.15 -4.16
N ARG A 145 -6.04 -26.23 -3.09
CA ARG A 145 -5.04 -27.30 -2.92
C ARG A 145 -5.68 -28.67 -2.74
N ASN A 146 -6.83 -28.74 -2.08
CA ASN A 146 -7.54 -30.00 -1.86
C ASN A 146 -8.29 -30.52 -3.10
N MET A 147 -8.35 -29.74 -4.18
CA MET A 147 -8.99 -30.14 -5.45
C MET A 147 -7.99 -30.65 -6.50
N HIS A 148 -6.70 -30.66 -6.19
CA HIS A 148 -5.61 -31.14 -7.05
C HIS A 148 -4.79 -32.20 -6.33
#